data_AF-A0ABD5DW98-F1
#
_entry.id   AF-A0ABD5DW98-F1
#
_cell.length_a   1.000
_cell.length_b   1.000
_cell.length_c   1.000
_cell.angle_alpha   90.00
_cell.angle_beta   90.00
_cell.angle_gamma   90.00
#
_symmetry.space_group_name_H-M   'P 1'
#
loop_
_entity.id
_entity.type
_entity.pdbx_description
1 polymer ?
#
loop_
_entity_poly.entity_id
_entity_poly.type
_entity_poly.pdbx_seq_one_letter_code
_entity_poly.pdbx_strand_id
1 'polypeptide(L)'
;SNADLIYGGKKMPVIKKANTTISLPGTFSCRLQPNDTRDDVQSIAAQIYEWLSFGAGDAVIGFNPVTDDVENLSRVLDTVYG
;
A
#
# COMPACT_ATOMS: atom_id res chain seq x y z
N SER A 1 -10.24 -12.76 -26.37
CA SER A 1 -10.43 -11.30 -26.59
C SER A 1 -10.21 -10.55 -25.27
N ASN A 2 -10.15 -9.21 -25.28
CA ASN A 2 -10.04 -8.42 -24.04
C ASN A 2 -11.25 -8.67 -23.10
N ALA A 3 -12.44 -8.87 -23.66
CA ALA A 3 -13.65 -9.16 -22.88
C ALA A 3 -13.56 -10.52 -22.17
N ASP A 4 -13.00 -11.54 -22.83
CA ASP A 4 -12.84 -12.87 -22.24
C ASP A 4 -11.90 -12.86 -21.04
N LEU A 5 -10.83 -12.05 -21.09
CA LEU A 5 -9.88 -11.90 -19.99
C LEU A 5 -10.53 -11.22 -18.77
N ILE A 6 -11.31 -10.15 -18.98
CA ILE A 6 -12.03 -9.45 -17.90
C ILE A 6 -13.08 -10.37 -17.27
N TYR A 7 -13.89 -11.03 -18.10
CA TYR A 7 -14.97 -11.89 -17.62
C TYR A 7 -14.43 -13.16 -16.96
N GLY A 8 -13.37 -13.75 -17.51
CA GLY A 8 -12.65 -14.87 -16.90
C GLY A 8 -12.05 -14.50 -15.54
N GLY A 9 -11.33 -13.37 -15.47
CA GLY A 9 -10.72 -12.89 -14.22
C GLY A 9 -11.76 -12.64 -13.12
N LYS A 10 -12.91 -12.02 -13.45
CA LYS A 10 -13.99 -11.76 -12.48
C LYS A 10 -14.55 -13.04 -11.83
N LYS A 11 -14.49 -14.19 -12.51
CA LYS A 11 -15.00 -15.48 -12.00
C LYS A 11 -14.07 -16.17 -11.01
N MET A 12 -12.81 -15.74 -10.90
CA MET A 12 -11.77 -16.44 -10.15
C MET A 12 -11.19 -15.55 -9.04
N PRO A 13 -11.96 -15.22 -7.98
CA PRO A 13 -11.43 -14.45 -6.86
C PRO A 13 -10.34 -15.25 -6.11
N VAL A 14 -9.21 -14.59 -5.84
CA VAL A 14 -8.09 -15.17 -5.07
C VAL A 14 -7.95 -14.41 -3.77
N ILE A 15 -8.42 -15.01 -2.68
CA ILE A 15 -8.48 -14.37 -1.36
C ILE A 15 -7.22 -14.72 -0.57
N LYS A 16 -6.60 -13.71 0.07
CA LYS A 16 -5.44 -13.86 0.95
C LYS A 16 -5.62 -13.02 2.21
N LYS A 17 -4.91 -13.39 3.27
CA LYS A 17 -4.98 -12.70 4.57
C LYS A 17 -3.59 -12.44 5.15
N ALA A 18 -3.40 -11.22 5.63
CA ALA A 18 -2.38 -10.82 6.59
C ALA A 18 -3.11 -10.22 7.81
N ASN A 19 -2.90 -8.93 8.11
CA ASN A 19 -3.73 -8.21 9.08
C ASN A 19 -5.17 -8.05 8.55
N THR A 20 -5.33 -7.61 7.30
CA THR A 20 -6.59 -7.54 6.56
C THR A 20 -6.77 -8.75 5.62
N THR A 21 -8.01 -8.95 5.15
CA THR A 21 -8.34 -9.94 4.11
C THR A 21 -8.57 -9.20 2.79
N ILE A 22 -7.79 -9.51 1.76
CA ILE A 22 -7.85 -8.82 0.46
C ILE A 22 -8.59 -9.67 -0.59
N SER A 23 -9.17 -9.00 -1.58
CA SER A 23 -9.79 -9.60 -2.78
C SER A 23 -11.13 -10.32 -2.56
N LEU A 24 -11.84 -10.01 -1.47
CA LEU A 24 -13.24 -10.43 -1.32
C LEU A 24 -14.12 -9.81 -2.42
N PRO A 25 -15.10 -10.53 -2.98
CA PRO A 25 -16.03 -9.97 -3.96
C PRO A 25 -16.71 -8.69 -3.43
N GLY A 26 -16.71 -7.63 -4.24
CA GLY A 26 -17.25 -6.33 -3.85
C GLY A 26 -16.27 -5.41 -3.12
N THR A 27 -15.03 -5.84 -2.90
CA THR A 27 -13.96 -5.00 -2.35
C THR A 27 -12.93 -4.62 -3.42
N PHE A 28 -12.32 -3.45 -3.26
CA PHE A 28 -11.18 -3.01 -4.06
C PHE A 28 -10.18 -2.33 -3.14
N SER A 29 -9.03 -2.97 -2.98
CA SER A 29 -7.97 -2.52 -2.07
C SER A 29 -6.90 -1.74 -2.81
N CYS A 30 -6.21 -0.86 -2.10
CA CYS A 30 -5.12 -0.08 -2.67
C CYS A 30 -3.91 0.02 -1.74
N ARG A 31 -2.76 0.14 -2.38
CA ARG A 31 -1.47 0.34 -1.72
C ARG A 31 -1.23 1.83 -1.49
N LEU A 32 -0.91 2.19 -0.26
CA LEU A 32 -0.39 3.52 0.08
C LEU A 32 1.14 3.46 0.00
N GLN A 33 1.72 4.20 -0.95
CA GLN A 33 3.18 4.29 -1.15
C GLN A 33 3.64 5.75 -1.02
N PRO A 34 4.00 6.19 0.20
CA PRO A 34 4.33 7.59 0.47
C PRO A 34 5.82 7.85 0.20
N ASN A 35 6.22 7.99 -1.06
CA ASN A 35 7.64 8.17 -1.40
C ASN A 35 8.08 9.65 -1.32
N ASP A 36 9.32 9.89 -0.89
CA ASP A 36 9.97 11.21 -0.92
C ASP A 36 11.35 11.09 -1.58
N THR A 37 11.79 12.11 -2.34
CA THR A 37 13.08 12.05 -3.06
C THR A 37 14.31 12.06 -2.15
N ARG A 38 14.13 12.35 -0.87
CA ARG A 38 15.19 12.41 0.15
C ARG A 38 14.86 11.53 1.36
N ASP A 39 13.83 10.69 1.25
CA ASP A 39 13.27 9.93 2.37
C ASP A 39 12.94 10.83 3.59
N ASP A 40 12.42 12.04 3.33
CA ASP A 40 12.04 12.97 4.41
C ASP A 40 10.82 12.47 5.20
N VAL A 41 11.01 12.27 6.49
CA VAL A 41 10.01 11.67 7.38
C VAL A 41 8.72 12.49 7.49
N GLN A 42 8.82 13.83 7.44
CA GLN A 42 7.64 14.70 7.54
C GLN A 42 6.81 14.65 6.25
N SER A 43 7.48 14.64 5.10
CA SER A 43 6.86 14.43 3.79
C SER A 43 6.13 13.07 3.72
N ILE A 44 6.78 12.00 4.18
CA ILE A 44 6.20 10.66 4.23
C ILE A 44 4.96 10.62 5.13
N ALA A 45 5.05 11.17 6.34
CA ALA A 45 3.94 11.22 7.28
C ALA A 45 2.74 12.00 6.72
N ALA A 46 2.99 13.16 6.11
CA ALA A 46 1.95 13.97 5.48
C ALA A 46 1.18 13.20 4.40
N GLN A 47 1.90 12.49 3.52
CA GLN A 47 1.30 11.63 2.49
C GLN A 47 0.49 10.48 3.10
N ILE A 48 0.96 9.87 4.19
CA ILE A 48 0.20 8.82 4.89
C ILE A 48 -1.16 9.37 5.36
N TYR A 49 -1.17 10.50 6.07
CA TYR A 49 -2.42 11.08 6.57
C TYR A 49 -3.38 11.47 5.45
N GLU A 50 -2.86 12.07 4.37
CA GLU A 50 -3.67 12.43 3.21
C GLU A 50 -4.32 11.19 2.60
N TRP A 51 -3.55 10.14 2.31
CA TRP A 51 -4.07 8.99 1.58
C TRP A 51 -4.99 8.12 2.45
N LEU A 52 -4.73 8.03 3.76
CA LEU A 52 -5.65 7.43 4.70
C LEU A 52 -7.02 8.14 4.70
N SER A 53 -7.05 9.47 4.51
CA SER A 53 -8.31 10.22 4.42
C SER A 53 -9.14 9.86 3.18
N PHE A 54 -8.50 9.34 2.12
CA PHE A 54 -9.16 8.78 0.93
C PHE A 54 -9.49 7.28 1.06
N GLY A 55 -9.24 6.67 2.23
CA GLY A 55 -9.46 5.25 2.46
C GLY A 55 -8.40 4.34 1.82
N ALA A 56 -7.21 4.87 1.52
CA ALA A 56 -6.13 4.10 0.92
C ALA A 56 -5.18 3.47 1.94
N GLY A 57 -4.58 2.34 1.58
CA GLY A 57 -3.60 1.62 2.42
C GLY A 57 -4.11 0.32 3.04
N ASP A 58 -5.34 -0.10 2.74
CA ASP A 58 -5.94 -1.34 3.23
C ASP A 58 -5.25 -2.60 2.69
N ALA A 59 -4.62 -2.51 1.49
CA ALA A 59 -3.76 -3.56 0.98
C ALA A 59 -2.41 -3.59 1.71
N VAL A 60 -1.75 -2.44 1.78
CA VAL A 60 -0.46 -2.24 2.46
C VAL A 60 -0.13 -0.74 2.53
N ILE A 61 0.50 -0.32 3.63
CA ILE A 61 1.27 0.93 3.71
C ILE A 61 2.74 0.53 3.58
N GLY A 62 3.38 0.90 2.47
CA GLY A 62 4.73 0.42 2.17
C GLY A 62 5.54 1.43 1.36
N PHE A 63 6.80 1.56 1.71
CA PHE A 63 7.72 2.56 1.17
C PHE A 63 8.70 1.95 0.15
N ASN A 64 9.19 2.74 -0.80
CA ASN A 64 10.33 2.39 -1.64
C ASN A 64 11.46 3.38 -1.40
N PRO A 65 12.39 3.09 -0.46
CA PRO A 65 13.41 4.05 -0.03
C PRO A 65 14.39 4.39 -1.15
N VAL A 66 14.83 5.65 -1.14
CA VAL A 66 15.92 6.11 -2.02
C VAL A 66 17.26 5.57 -1.52
N THR A 67 17.44 5.48 -0.20
CA THR A 67 18.65 4.90 0.42
C THR A 67 18.34 3.55 1.06
N ASP A 68 19.00 2.50 0.59
CA ASP A 68 18.87 1.13 1.12
C ASP A 68 19.83 0.92 2.30
N ASP A 69 19.58 1.62 3.41
CA ASP A 69 20.28 1.42 4.68
C ASP A 69 19.30 1.04 5.80
N VAL A 70 19.81 0.24 6.75
CA VAL A 70 19.00 -0.34 7.83
C VAL A 70 18.47 0.73 8.77
N GLU A 71 19.20 1.82 8.99
CA GLU A 71 18.82 2.89 9.92
C GLU A 71 17.68 3.74 9.34
N ASN A 72 17.77 4.11 8.06
CA ASN A 72 16.70 4.80 7.33
C ASN A 72 15.44 3.92 7.21
N LEU A 73 15.60 2.64 6.89
CA LEU A 73 14.46 1.71 6.85
C LEU A 73 13.78 1.62 8.22
N SER A 74 14.56 1.51 9.31
CA SER A 74 14.03 1.47 10.67
C SER A 74 13.27 2.75 11.01
N ARG A 75 13.85 3.93 10.70
CA ARG A 75 13.22 5.24 10.94
C ARG A 75 11.91 5.39 10.18
N VAL A 76 11.85 4.96 8.92
CA VAL A 76 10.61 5.00 8.12
C VAL A 76 9.57 4.05 8.68
N LEU A 77 9.96 2.83 9.07
CA LEU A 77 9.04 1.87 9.71
C LEU A 77 8.49 2.41 11.04
N ASP A 78 9.35 3.03 11.87
CA ASP A 78 8.94 3.67 13.11
C ASP A 78 8.00 4.86 12.86
N THR A 79 8.13 5.56 11.74
CA THR A 79 7.18 6.65 11.39
C THR A 79 5.79 6.11 11.04
N VAL A 80 5.72 4.90 10.47
CA VAL A 80 4.46 4.27 10.06
C VAL A 80 3.78 3.56 11.24
N TYR A 81 4.55 2.97 12.15
CA TYR A 81 4.05 2.05 13.17
C TYR A 81 4.42 2.39 14.63
N GLY A 82 5.32 3.35 14.85
CA GLY A 82 5.82 3.76 16.17
C GLY A 82 4.96 4.80 16.87
#